data_AF-A0A1I0UZM6-F1
#
_entry.id   AF-A0A1I0UZM6-F1
#
_cell.length_a   1.000
_cell.length_b   1.000
_cell.length_c   1.000
_cell.angle_alpha   90.00
_cell.angle_beta   90.00
_cell.angle_gamma   90.00
#
_symmetry.space_group_name_H-M   'P 1'
#
loop_
_entity.id
_entity.type
_entity.pdbx_description
1 polymer ?
#
loop_
_entity_poly.entity_id
_entity_poly.type
_entity_poly.pdbx_seq_one_letter_code
_entity_poly.pdbx_strand_id
1 'polypeptide(L)'
;MPRRRKADEPPEPLGSVTQPLLGLVPGTGTCRTCGNDRLTRIRMALPSGVPAVYVSCPRCETTGWFAVDGDGTPLDPGSALGPSAPG
;
A
#
# COMPACT_ATOMS: atom_id res chain seq x y z
N MET A 1 36.85 29.43 36.58
CA MET A 1 36.50 29.60 35.14
C MET A 1 35.17 28.88 34.88
N PRO A 2 34.05 29.57 34.61
CA PRO A 2 32.79 28.89 34.34
C PRO A 2 32.75 28.41 32.88
N ARG A 3 32.52 27.10 32.65
CA ARG A 3 32.28 26.54 31.31
C ARG A 3 30.87 26.92 30.85
N ARG A 4 30.74 27.57 29.70
CA ARG A 4 29.46 27.92 29.05
C ARG A 4 28.70 26.64 28.70
N ARG A 5 27.41 26.58 29.05
CA ARG A 5 26.49 25.52 28.58
C ARG A 5 26.09 25.83 27.14
N LYS A 6 26.16 24.81 26.28
CA LYS A 6 25.76 24.87 24.87
C LYS A 6 24.23 24.80 24.81
N ALA A 7 23.60 25.72 24.10
CA ALA A 7 22.15 25.79 23.99
C ALA A 7 21.61 24.59 23.19
N ASP A 8 20.47 24.07 23.64
CA ASP A 8 19.69 23.01 23.01
C ASP A 8 18.89 23.65 21.87
N GLU A 9 19.30 23.41 20.62
CA GLU A 9 18.55 23.89 19.46
C GLU A 9 17.27 23.04 19.32
N PRO A 10 16.08 23.68 19.20
CA PRO A 10 14.84 22.93 19.06
C PRO A 10 14.87 22.13 17.76
N PRO A 11 14.37 20.87 17.77
CA PRO A 11 14.36 20.04 16.58
C PRO A 11 13.55 20.74 15.47
N GLU A 12 14.15 20.85 14.29
CA GLU A 12 13.44 21.37 13.12
C GLU A 12 12.17 20.54 12.86
N PRO A 13 11.04 21.19 12.53
CA PRO A 13 9.81 20.47 12.28
C PRO A 13 9.98 19.63 11.01
N LEU A 14 9.84 18.30 11.16
CA LEU A 14 9.76 17.38 10.03
C LEU A 14 8.55 17.79 9.19
N GLY A 15 8.79 18.33 7.99
CA GLY A 15 7.72 18.82 7.11
C GLY A 15 6.58 17.80 6.95
N SER A 16 5.34 18.30 6.83
CA SER A 16 4.17 17.42 6.71
C SER A 16 4.12 16.73 5.34
N VAL A 17 4.18 15.40 5.32
CA VAL A 17 3.90 14.60 4.12
C VAL A 17 2.39 14.32 4.08
N THR A 18 1.67 15.11 3.29
CA THR A 18 0.26 14.83 3.02
C THR A 18 0.19 13.82 1.87
N GLN A 19 -0.17 12.58 2.17
CA GLN A 19 -0.52 11.62 1.13
C GLN A 19 -1.94 11.94 0.64
N PRO A 20 -2.16 12.14 -0.67
CA PRO A 20 -3.51 12.29 -1.18
C PRO A 20 -4.33 11.07 -0.77
N LEU A 21 -5.55 11.33 -0.29
CA LEU A 21 -6.54 10.29 -0.02
C LEU A 21 -7.02 9.76 -1.38
N LEU A 22 -6.16 8.99 -2.05
CA LEU A 22 -6.49 8.38 -3.33
C LEU A 22 -7.67 7.45 -3.07
N GLY A 23 -8.78 7.70 -3.78
CA GLY A 23 -10.03 6.99 -3.61
C GLY A 23 -9.86 5.47 -3.64
N LEU A 24 -10.84 4.77 -3.07
CA LEU A 24 -10.86 3.31 -3.07
C LEU A 24 -10.72 2.79 -4.50
N VAL A 25 -9.77 1.89 -4.72
CA VAL A 25 -9.63 1.22 -6.02
C VAL A 25 -10.86 0.35 -6.25
N PRO A 26 -11.46 0.36 -7.44
CA PRO A 26 -12.61 -0.47 -7.76
C PRO A 26 -12.38 -1.95 -7.39
N GLY A 27 -13.42 -2.62 -6.90
CA GLY A 27 -13.32 -4.02 -6.46
C GLY A 27 -12.61 -4.24 -5.11
N THR A 28 -12.04 -3.20 -4.49
CA THR A 28 -11.34 -3.32 -3.19
C THR A 28 -12.18 -2.86 -1.99
N GLY A 29 -13.46 -2.55 -2.17
CA GLY A 29 -14.33 -2.07 -1.07
C GLY A 29 -14.61 -3.11 0.00
N THR A 30 -14.90 -4.34 -0.42
CA THR A 30 -15.20 -5.48 0.45
C THR A 30 -14.49 -6.72 -0.06
N CYS A 31 -14.21 -7.67 0.84
CA CYS A 31 -13.69 -8.98 0.43
C CYS A 31 -14.68 -9.66 -0.51
N ARG A 32 -14.23 -10.07 -1.69
CA ARG A 32 -15.06 -10.82 -2.65
C ARG A 32 -15.46 -12.22 -2.16
N THR A 33 -14.70 -12.78 -1.22
CA THR A 33 -14.96 -14.12 -0.66
C THR A 33 -15.92 -14.07 0.52
N CYS A 34 -15.67 -13.21 1.52
CA CYS A 34 -16.41 -13.20 2.78
C CYS A 34 -17.18 -11.91 3.09
N GLY A 35 -17.11 -10.90 2.22
CA GLY A 35 -17.82 -9.62 2.38
C GLY A 35 -17.21 -8.62 3.37
N ASN A 36 -16.16 -8.98 4.11
CA ASN A 36 -15.53 -8.09 5.10
C ASN A 36 -14.96 -6.80 4.47
N ASP A 37 -15.29 -5.63 5.03
CA ASP A 37 -14.86 -4.30 4.57
C ASP A 37 -13.49 -3.87 5.13
N ARG A 38 -13.08 -4.46 6.26
CA ARG A 38 -11.79 -4.21 6.92
C ARG A 38 -10.65 -4.93 6.21
N LEU A 39 -10.22 -4.39 5.07
CA LEU A 39 -9.15 -4.95 4.26
C LEU A 39 -7.86 -4.15 4.40
N THR A 40 -6.73 -4.87 4.41
CA THR A 40 -5.41 -4.27 4.22
C THR A 40 -5.20 -4.01 2.74
N ARG A 41 -4.76 -2.80 2.38
CA ARG A 41 -4.55 -2.38 0.99
C ARG A 41 -3.19 -1.70 0.87
N ILE A 42 -2.35 -2.19 -0.02
CA ILE A 42 -0.99 -1.68 -0.23
C ILE A 42 -0.81 -1.37 -1.71
N ARG A 43 -0.61 -0.09 -2.05
CA ARG A 43 -0.31 0.34 -3.42
C ARG A 43 1.16 0.05 -3.73
N MET A 44 1.43 -0.54 -4.89
CA MET A 44 2.76 -0.88 -5.36
C MET A 44 2.88 -0.58 -6.85
N ALA A 45 4.06 -0.12 -7.28
CA ALA A 45 4.43 -0.13 -8.68
C ALA A 45 4.99 -1.51 -9.01
N LEU A 46 4.32 -2.24 -9.90
CA LEU A 46 4.75 -3.58 -10.28
C LEU A 46 5.94 -3.52 -11.27
N PRO A 47 6.76 -4.58 -11.36
CA PRO A 47 7.83 -4.67 -12.35
C PRO A 47 7.34 -4.56 -13.80
N SER A 48 6.08 -4.89 -14.05
CA SER A 48 5.40 -4.72 -15.34
C SER A 48 5.09 -3.26 -15.69
N GLY A 49 5.35 -2.31 -14.78
CA GLY A 49 5.03 -0.89 -14.94
C GLY A 49 3.58 -0.54 -14.59
N VAL A 50 2.74 -1.53 -14.27
CA VAL A 50 1.35 -1.30 -13.88
C VAL A 50 1.27 -0.95 -12.40
N PRO A 51 0.71 0.21 -12.01
CA PRO A 51 0.41 0.50 -10.61
C PRO A 51 -0.72 -0.43 -10.15
N ALA A 52 -0.49 -1.17 -9.08
CA ALA A 52 -1.44 -2.12 -8.53
C ALA A 52 -1.63 -1.96 -7.02
N VAL A 53 -2.73 -2.52 -6.52
CA VAL A 53 -3.05 -2.61 -5.11
C VAL A 53 -3.10 -4.08 -4.73
N TYR A 54 -2.25 -4.44 -3.78
CA TYR A 54 -2.38 -5.69 -3.06
C TYR A 54 -3.44 -5.53 -1.98
N VAL A 55 -4.36 -6.48 -1.92
CA VAL A 55 -5.43 -6.55 -0.93
C VAL A 55 -5.29 -7.84 -0.14
N SER A 56 -5.34 -7.77 1.19
CA SER A 56 -5.49 -8.94 2.04
C SER A 56 -6.67 -8.81 3.00
N CYS A 57 -7.43 -9.88 3.15
CA CYS A 57 -8.54 -9.97 4.08
C CYS A 57 -8.08 -10.64 5.39
N PRO A 58 -8.17 -9.97 6.55
CA PRO A 58 -7.80 -10.59 7.82
C PRO A 58 -8.81 -11.63 8.33
N ARG A 59 -10.00 -11.73 7.70
CA ARG A 59 -11.07 -12.65 8.13
C ARG A 59 -10.98 -14.03 7.49
N CYS A 60 -10.82 -14.08 6.17
CA CYS A 60 -10.77 -15.33 5.40
C CYS A 60 -9.43 -15.54 4.70
N GLU A 61 -8.45 -14.69 5.00
CA GLU A 61 -7.06 -14.80 4.54
C GLU A 61 -6.86 -14.78 3.02
N THR A 62 -7.92 -14.48 2.25
CA THR A 62 -7.83 -14.33 0.80
C THR A 62 -7.07 -13.06 0.45
N THR A 63 -6.23 -13.16 -0.57
CA THR A 63 -5.42 -12.08 -1.11
C THR A 63 -5.76 -11.85 -2.58
N GLY A 64 -5.44 -10.67 -3.11
CA GLY A 64 -5.68 -10.35 -4.51
C GLY A 64 -4.95 -9.09 -4.95
N TRP A 65 -4.73 -8.98 -6.25
CA TRP A 65 -4.10 -7.83 -6.89
C TRP A 65 -5.11 -7.10 -7.77
N PHE A 66 -5.07 -5.77 -7.78
CA PHE A 66 -6.00 -4.95 -8.56
C PHE A 66 -5.24 -3.80 -9.22
N ALA A 67 -5.44 -3.54 -10.51
CA ALA A 67 -4.86 -2.36 -11.14
C ALA A 67 -5.46 -1.09 -10.53
N VAL A 68 -4.63 -0.08 -10.25
CA VAL A 68 -5.09 1.20 -9.68
C VAL A 68 -6.07 1.91 -10.61
N ASP A 69 -5.80 1.85 -11.91
CA ASP A 69 -6.64 2.43 -12.97
C ASP A 69 -7.55 1.39 -13.65
N GLY A 70 -7.75 0.23 -13.00
CA GLY A 70 -8.57 -0.85 -13.52
C GLY A 70 -10.07 -0.74 -13.21
N ASP A 71 -10.85 -1.63 -13.79
CA ASP A 71 -12.30 -1.78 -13.57
C ASP A 71 -12.65 -2.55 -12.28
N GLY A 72 -11.65 -3.00 -11.54
CA GLY A 72 -11.81 -3.80 -10.32
C GLY A 72 -11.84 -5.31 -10.57
N THR A 73 -11.55 -5.78 -11.78
CA THR A 73 -11.19 -7.18 -12.01
C THR A 73 -9.84 -7.50 -11.34
N PRO A 74 -9.69 -8.66 -10.67
CA PRO A 74 -8.43 -9.03 -10.06
C PRO A 74 -7.41 -9.32 -11.15
N LEU A 75 -6.19 -8.85 -10.94
CA LEU A 75 -5.05 -9.23 -11.76
C LEU A 75 -4.65 -10.68 -11.45
N ASP A 76 -4.21 -11.39 -12.48
CA ASP A 76 -3.53 -12.67 -12.30
C ASP A 76 -2.25 -12.48 -11.45
N PRO A 77 -1.99 -13.33 -10.45
CA PRO A 77 -0.83 -13.20 -9.58
C PRO A 77 0.51 -13.26 -10.31
N GLY A 78 0.64 -14.11 -11.34
CA GLY A 78 1.86 -14.22 -12.14
C GLY A 78 2.10 -12.97 -13.00
N SER A 79 1.02 -12.36 -13.49
CA SER A 79 1.10 -11.07 -14.17
C SER A 79 1.42 -9.92 -13.21
N ALA A 80 0.95 -9.99 -11.96
CA ALA A 80 1.20 -8.96 -10.96
C ALA A 80 2.64 -9.03 -10.42
N LEU A 81 3.12 -10.22 -10.08
CA LEU A 81 4.41 -10.44 -9.43
C LEU A 81 5.57 -10.63 -10.42
N GLY A 82 5.26 -10.83 -11.70
CA GLY A 82 6.22 -11.33 -12.69
C GLY A 82 6.48 -12.84 -12.51
N PRO A 83 7.29 -13.45 -13.38
CA PRO A 83 7.71 -14.84 -13.18
C PRO A 83 8.49 -14.92 -11.86
N SER A 84 7.95 -15.67 -10.89
CA SER A 84 8.68 -16.02 -9.68
C SER A 84 9.97 -16.72 -10.11
N ALA A 85 11.14 -16.15 -9.77
CA ALA A 85 12.42 -16.79 -10.02
C ALA A 85 12.39 -18.22 -9.44
N PRO A 86 12.84 -19.24 -10.19
CA PRO A 86 13.02 -20.56 -9.60
C PRO A 86 14.10 -20.45 -8.51
N GLY A 87 13.81 -21.01 -7.33
CA GLY A 87 14.78 -21.17 -6.25
C GLY A 87 15.82 -22.23 -6.53
#